data_AF-A0A930A3S7-F1
#
_entry.id   AF-A0A930A3S7-F1
#
_cell.length_a   1.000
_cell.length_b   1.000
_cell.length_c   1.000
_cell.angle_alpha   90.00
_cell.angle_beta   90.00
_cell.angle_gamma   90.00
#
_symmetry.space_group_name_H-M   'P 1'
#
loop_
_entity.id
_entity.type
_entity.pdbx_description
1 polymer ?
#
loop_
_entity_poly.entity_id
_entity_poly.type
_entity_poly.pdbx_seq_one_letter_code
_entity_poly.pdbx_strand_id
1 'polypeptide(L)'
;MSDTSNFILNLSVLFRNTQKYFDKMLAPYDIGSGQLTFLLIINENEGITMQDVTRISEVDKGTTTKSIQRLIEQGYVSAVQDEKDHRMKHLHTTDKASAMMTAVYDFRNQCRAALASGVDFDQFEEMLNVACENSRNILSSEPTAFHTLKIGALQKTTITDYPGKVAATIYTAGCNMKCPFCNQKDLVFIPEKYRYITPEEILSYLNQRSGLLDGVVISGGEPLLQEELIPFIRQIKELGYAVKLDTNGTNNEKLGVLLEEGLVDFVSLDMKNSAEKYPLTSGLKSDVEYKHPISESVRLLQEYKVEHEFKTTVVKEFHTVDDLIKIAKFIGSDAHYVLQQFVSSDSVIQPDLHAYTAEEMVEMKKAVEPYVKTVELRLAKEV
;
A
#
# COMPACT_ATOMS: atom_id res chain seq x y z
N MET A 1 1.30 -14.10 30.77
CA MET A 1 1.13 -12.74 31.32
C MET A 1 0.72 -11.87 30.15
N SER A 2 -0.48 -11.30 30.20
CA SER A 2 -1.13 -10.64 29.07
C SER A 2 -0.34 -9.42 28.61
N ASP A 3 0.12 -9.50 27.37
CA ASP A 3 0.82 -8.47 26.64
C ASP A 3 -0.15 -7.35 26.22
N THR A 4 -0.48 -6.48 27.16
CA THR A 4 -1.22 -5.24 26.89
C THR A 4 -0.32 -4.05 27.13
N SER A 5 0.73 -3.93 26.30
CA SER A 5 1.42 -2.65 26.12
C SER A 5 0.43 -1.65 25.53
N ASN A 6 -0.13 -0.78 26.37
CA ASN A 6 -0.94 0.33 25.92
C ASN A 6 -0.01 1.45 25.44
N PHE A 7 0.28 1.46 24.14
CA PHE A 7 1.17 2.43 23.49
C PHE A 7 0.87 3.88 23.88
N ILE A 8 -0.40 4.29 23.81
CA ILE A 8 -0.85 5.65 24.13
C ILE A 8 -0.59 5.98 25.59
N LEU A 9 -0.86 5.05 26.50
CA LEU A 9 -0.59 5.22 27.92
C LEU A 9 0.90 5.36 28.19
N ASN A 10 1.74 4.50 27.61
CA ASN A 10 3.19 4.52 27.79
C ASN A 10 3.80 5.83 27.26
N LEU A 11 3.39 6.28 26.08
CA LEU A 11 3.80 7.57 25.52
C LEU A 11 3.42 8.73 26.45
N SER A 12 2.19 8.71 26.98
CA SER A 12 1.70 9.72 27.91
C SER A 12 2.45 9.72 29.25
N VAL A 13 2.84 8.54 29.75
CA VAL A 13 3.64 8.40 30.98
C VAL A 13 5.05 8.94 30.77
N LEU A 14 5.69 8.57 29.66
CA LEU A 14 7.02 9.06 29.29
C LEU A 14 7.02 10.59 29.20
N PHE A 15 6.11 11.17 28.42
CA PHE A 15 5.99 12.62 28.24
C PHE A 15 5.85 13.36 29.58
N ARG A 16 4.89 12.95 30.43
CA ARG A 16 4.65 13.62 31.72
C ARG A 16 5.83 13.49 32.69
N ASN A 17 6.52 12.35 32.70
CA ASN A 17 7.66 12.16 33.59
C ASN A 17 8.85 13.01 33.14
N THR A 18 9.08 13.14 31.83
CA THR A 18 10.09 14.05 31.27
C THR A 18 9.76 15.51 31.60
N GLN A 19 8.49 15.93 31.52
CA GLN A 19 8.09 17.28 31.94
C GLN A 19 8.39 17.55 33.41
N LYS A 20 8.01 16.63 34.32
CA LYS A 20 8.29 16.76 35.76
C LYS A 20 9.79 16.87 36.06
N TYR A 21 10.62 16.14 35.32
CA TYR A 21 12.07 16.24 35.44
C TYR A 21 12.53 17.66 35.11
N PHE A 22 12.12 18.21 33.96
CA PHE A 22 12.51 19.57 33.56
C PHE A 22 11.95 20.65 34.47
N ASP A 23 10.69 20.54 34.93
CA ASP A 23 10.12 21.48 35.90
C ASP A 23 10.95 21.54 37.19
N LYS A 24 11.44 20.39 37.66
CA LYS A 24 12.32 20.32 38.84
C LYS A 24 13.68 20.96 38.58
N MET A 25 14.31 20.64 37.45
CA MET A 25 15.67 21.11 37.14
C MET A 25 15.72 22.61 36.79
N LEU A 26 14.63 23.14 36.21
CA LEU A 26 14.55 24.53 35.76
C LEU A 26 13.89 25.48 36.77
N ALA A 27 13.41 24.97 37.89
CA ALA A 27 12.88 25.78 38.99
C ALA A 27 13.81 26.94 39.43
N PRO A 28 15.15 26.80 39.51
CA PRO A 28 16.05 27.91 39.84
C PRO A 28 16.03 29.07 38.84
N TYR A 29 15.58 28.81 37.61
CA TYR A 29 15.53 29.78 36.52
C TYR A 29 14.13 30.38 36.33
N ASP A 30 13.14 29.95 37.13
CA ASP A 30 11.73 30.30 36.96
C ASP A 30 11.19 29.94 35.56
N ILE A 31 11.68 28.85 34.97
CA ILE A 31 11.23 28.33 33.67
C ILE A 31 10.53 26.99 33.87
N GLY A 32 9.31 26.86 33.32
CA GLY A 32 8.62 25.58 33.23
C GLY A 32 8.98 24.77 31.99
N SER A 33 8.75 23.46 32.03
CA SER A 33 8.96 22.53 30.90
C SER A 33 8.20 22.93 29.63
N GLY A 34 7.00 23.51 29.76
CA GLY A 34 6.25 24.06 28.63
C GLY A 34 6.89 25.30 27.97
N GLN A 35 7.65 26.09 28.73
CA GLN A 35 8.40 27.24 28.20
C GLN A 35 9.73 26.81 27.56
N LEU A 36 10.35 25.75 28.11
CA LEU A 36 11.62 25.22 27.63
C LEU A 36 11.59 24.89 26.14
N THR A 37 10.52 24.23 25.66
CA THR A 37 10.37 23.86 24.24
C THR A 37 10.51 25.09 23.33
N PHE A 38 9.83 26.19 23.66
CA PHE A 38 9.88 27.41 22.86
C PHE A 38 11.23 28.10 22.96
N LEU A 39 11.84 28.12 24.14
CA LEU A 39 13.15 28.72 24.34
C LEU A 39 14.23 28.02 23.51
N LEU A 40 14.21 26.67 23.48
CA LEU A 40 15.11 25.87 22.65
C LEU A 40 14.93 26.17 21.16
N ILE A 41 13.69 26.17 20.67
CA ILE A 41 13.39 26.46 19.26
C ILE A 41 13.91 27.84 18.86
N ILE A 42 13.72 28.87 19.69
CA ILE A 42 14.20 30.23 19.42
C ILE A 42 15.72 30.28 19.45
N ASN A 43 16.36 29.67 20.46
CA ASN A 43 17.82 29.64 20.57
C ASN A 43 18.50 28.95 19.38
N GLU A 44 17.91 27.87 18.88
CA GLU A 44 18.42 27.12 17.74
C GLU A 44 18.08 27.80 16.39
N ASN A 45 17.17 28.78 16.38
CA ASN A 45 16.69 29.48 15.19
C ASN A 45 16.54 31.00 15.47
N GLU A 46 17.66 31.69 15.69
CA GLU A 46 17.66 33.12 15.97
C GLU A 46 16.95 33.94 14.87
N GLY A 47 16.04 34.83 15.27
CA GLY A 47 15.21 35.62 14.35
C GLY A 47 13.94 34.91 13.87
N ILE A 48 13.56 33.78 14.48
CA ILE A 48 12.33 33.06 14.13
C ILE A 48 11.06 33.87 14.46
N THR A 49 10.00 33.67 13.68
CA THR A 49 8.70 34.32 13.95
C THR A 49 7.83 33.49 14.91
N MET A 50 6.86 34.12 15.58
CA MET A 50 5.86 33.37 16.37
C MET A 50 5.10 32.32 15.55
N GLN A 51 4.85 32.60 14.27
CA GLN A 51 4.17 31.68 13.37
C GLN A 51 5.03 30.44 13.11
N ASP A 52 6.33 30.62 12.89
CA ASP A 52 7.26 29.51 12.70
C ASP A 52 7.43 28.69 13.98
N VAL A 53 7.54 29.33 15.15
CA VAL A 53 7.59 28.60 16.43
C VAL A 53 6.33 27.76 16.63
N THR A 54 5.14 28.30 16.33
CA THR A 54 3.87 27.55 16.40
C THR A 54 3.88 26.36 15.45
N ARG A 55 4.38 26.54 14.23
CA ARG A 55 4.46 25.50 13.20
C ARG A 55 5.44 24.39 13.57
N ILE A 56 6.63 24.72 14.07
CA ILE A 56 7.67 23.75 14.45
C ILE A 56 7.28 22.98 15.71
N SER A 57 6.68 23.66 16.70
CA SER A 57 6.31 23.03 17.97
C SER A 57 5.03 22.20 17.88
N GLU A 58 4.21 22.39 16.83
CA GLU A 58 2.88 21.77 16.68
C GLU A 58 1.94 22.03 17.86
N VAL A 59 2.20 23.09 18.63
CA VAL A 59 1.36 23.55 19.75
C VAL A 59 0.39 24.62 19.25
N ASP A 60 -0.80 24.69 19.86
CA ASP A 60 -1.79 25.69 19.50
C ASP A 60 -1.27 27.14 19.70
N LYS A 61 -1.72 28.05 18.84
CA LYS A 61 -1.29 29.46 18.82
C LYS A 61 -1.49 30.17 20.17
N GLY A 62 -2.55 29.83 20.91
CA GLY A 62 -2.86 30.46 22.19
C GLY A 62 -1.82 30.11 23.26
N THR A 63 -1.46 28.83 23.35
CA THR A 63 -0.43 28.35 24.26
C THR A 63 0.96 28.88 23.89
N THR A 64 1.30 28.89 22.59
CA THR A 64 2.57 29.45 22.10
C THR A 64 2.70 30.93 22.46
N THR A 65 1.66 31.72 22.19
CA THR A 65 1.66 33.16 22.47
C THR A 65 1.85 33.44 23.96
N LYS A 66 1.09 32.76 24.83
CA LYS A 66 1.18 32.94 26.29
C LYS A 66 2.56 32.57 26.83
N SER A 67 3.14 31.49 26.34
CA SER A 67 4.43 30.98 26.83
C SER A 67 5.60 31.87 26.41
N ILE A 68 5.61 32.32 25.14
CA ILE A 68 6.63 33.24 24.64
C ILE A 68 6.51 34.60 25.30
N GLN A 69 5.29 35.12 25.50
CA GLN A 69 5.10 36.40 26.20
C GLN A 69 5.66 36.35 27.63
N ARG A 70 5.45 35.25 28.34
CA ARG A 70 6.05 35.04 29.66
C ARG A 70 7.58 34.98 29.61
N LEU A 71 8.17 34.33 28.60
CA LEU A 71 9.62 34.33 28.39
C LEU A 71 10.18 35.74 28.11
N ILE A 72 9.42 36.60 27.43
CA ILE A 72 9.76 38.01 27.22
C ILE A 72 9.71 38.78 28.54
N GLU A 73 8.64 38.62 29.32
CA GLU A 73 8.48 39.26 30.64
C GLU A 73 9.57 38.83 31.63
N GLN A 74 9.98 37.57 31.56
CA GLN A 74 11.09 37.02 32.36
C GLN A 74 12.46 37.43 31.81
N GLY A 75 12.53 38.11 30.65
CA GLY A 75 13.76 38.62 30.06
C GLY A 75 14.64 37.58 29.37
N TYR A 76 14.10 36.39 29.06
CA TYR A 76 14.83 35.33 28.34
C TYR A 76 14.75 35.47 26.82
N VAL A 77 13.67 36.08 26.33
CA VAL A 77 13.44 36.30 24.89
C VAL A 77 13.22 37.80 24.67
N SER A 78 13.71 38.30 23.55
CA SER A 78 13.39 39.63 23.03
C SER A 78 12.65 39.51 21.70
N ALA A 79 11.80 40.48 21.40
CA ALA A 79 11.03 40.53 20.17
C ALA A 79 11.34 41.84 19.43
N VAL A 80 11.99 41.74 18.27
CA VAL A 80 12.38 42.87 17.43
C VAL A 80 11.37 42.99 16.29
N GLN A 81 10.92 44.21 15.99
CA GLN A 81 9.98 44.46 14.91
C GLN A 81 10.69 44.33 13.56
N ASP A 82 10.05 43.66 12.59
CA ASP A 82 10.60 43.56 11.24
C ASP A 82 10.69 44.94 10.57
N GLU A 83 11.74 45.14 9.77
CA GLU A 83 12.02 46.42 9.12
C GLU A 83 11.07 46.74 7.96
N LYS A 84 10.41 45.73 7.38
CA LYS A 84 9.58 45.83 6.16
C LYS A 84 8.10 45.56 6.41
N ASP A 85 7.74 44.68 7.35
CA ASP A 85 6.38 44.46 7.82
C ASP A 85 6.27 44.65 9.33
N HIS A 86 5.83 45.83 9.76
CA HIS A 86 5.63 46.18 11.16
C HIS A 86 4.67 45.25 11.95
N ARG A 87 3.93 44.36 11.27
CA ARG A 87 3.08 43.35 11.93
C ARG A 87 3.84 42.08 12.31
N MET A 88 5.05 41.89 11.77
CA MET A 88 5.92 40.76 12.05
C MET A 88 6.94 41.11 13.13
N LYS A 89 7.22 40.14 14.00
CA LYS A 89 8.23 40.23 15.05
C LYS A 89 9.17 39.04 14.96
N HIS A 90 10.46 39.32 15.06
CA HIS A 90 11.55 38.34 15.11
C HIS A 90 11.95 38.11 16.57
N LEU A 91 11.98 36.84 16.96
CA LEU A 91 12.30 36.42 18.32
C LEU A 91 13.79 36.09 18.42
N HIS A 92 14.39 36.56 19.50
CA HIS A 92 15.81 36.36 19.79
C HIS A 92 16.01 35.98 21.25
N THR A 93 16.94 35.09 21.55
CA THR A 93 17.35 34.87 22.94
C THR A 93 18.19 36.04 23.45
N THR A 94 18.12 36.29 24.76
CA THR A 94 18.93 37.32 25.42
C THR A 94 20.20 36.73 26.02
N ASP A 95 21.14 37.58 26.46
CA ASP A 95 22.31 37.14 27.23
C ASP A 95 21.92 36.34 28.49
N LYS A 96 20.78 36.67 29.11
CA LYS A 96 20.23 35.94 30.25
C LYS A 96 19.86 34.50 29.88
N ALA A 97 19.24 34.30 28.71
CA ALA A 97 18.97 32.96 28.21
C ALA A 97 20.27 32.22 27.86
N SER A 98 21.17 32.87 27.11
CA SER A 98 22.46 32.29 26.74
C SER A 98 23.25 31.77 27.95
N ALA A 99 23.27 32.54 29.04
CA ALA A 99 23.94 32.17 30.29
C ALA A 99 23.39 30.89 30.95
N MET A 100 22.14 30.52 30.69
CA MET A 100 21.54 29.28 31.21
C MET A 100 21.47 28.14 30.21
N MET A 101 21.71 28.40 28.91
CA MET A 101 21.62 27.38 27.87
C MET A 101 22.58 26.21 28.09
N THR A 102 23.78 26.48 28.61
CA THR A 102 24.73 25.41 29.00
C THR A 102 24.11 24.44 30.00
N ALA A 103 23.48 24.96 31.07
CA ALA A 103 22.81 24.13 32.06
C ALA A 103 21.62 23.35 31.46
N VAL A 104 20.86 23.99 30.55
CA VAL A 104 19.76 23.34 29.83
C VAL A 104 20.27 22.15 29.00
N TYR A 105 21.35 22.31 28.25
CA TYR A 105 21.93 21.22 27.45
C TYR A 105 22.45 20.09 28.35
N ASP A 106 23.05 20.41 29.49
CA ASP A 106 23.48 19.39 30.46
C ASP A 106 22.29 18.61 31.04
N PHE A 107 21.18 19.29 31.38
CA PHE A 107 19.96 18.62 31.84
C PHE A 107 19.33 17.74 30.75
N ARG A 108 19.37 18.16 29.48
CA ARG A 108 18.92 17.33 28.35
C ARG A 108 19.75 16.05 28.25
N ASN A 109 21.08 16.17 28.33
CA ASN A 109 21.99 15.04 28.27
C ASN A 109 21.79 14.07 29.45
N GLN A 110 21.59 14.59 30.66
CA GLN A 110 21.30 13.78 31.85
C GLN A 110 19.96 13.05 31.72
N CYS A 111 18.92 13.74 31.27
CA CYS A 111 17.60 13.13 31.02
C CYS A 111 17.71 12.01 29.99
N ARG A 112 18.39 12.28 28.86
CA ARG A 112 18.64 11.30 27.80
C ARG A 112 19.38 10.08 28.32
N ALA A 113 20.49 10.28 29.05
CA ALA A 113 21.27 9.18 29.62
C ALA A 113 20.45 8.32 30.61
N ALA A 114 19.59 8.95 31.42
CA ALA A 114 18.71 8.22 32.33
C ALA A 114 17.66 7.38 31.58
N LEU A 115 17.08 7.91 30.50
CA LEU A 115 16.11 7.21 29.66
C LEU A 115 16.76 6.10 28.81
N ALA A 116 18.04 6.24 28.45
CA ALA A 116 18.80 5.29 27.66
C ALA A 116 19.24 4.02 28.42
N SER A 117 19.09 3.99 29.75
CA SER A 117 19.55 2.86 30.56
C SER A 117 18.87 1.55 30.17
N GLY A 118 19.62 0.63 29.55
CA GLY A 118 19.13 -0.68 29.13
C GLY A 118 18.35 -0.67 27.81
N VAL A 119 18.45 0.40 27.02
CA VAL A 119 17.76 0.57 25.73
C VAL A 119 18.76 1.07 24.69
N ASP A 120 18.69 0.56 23.47
CA ASP A 120 19.36 1.19 22.33
C ASP A 120 18.62 2.51 22.00
N PHE A 121 19.12 3.60 22.56
CA PHE A 121 18.41 4.87 22.51
C PHE A 121 18.53 5.55 21.15
N ASP A 122 19.60 5.30 20.39
CA ASP A 122 19.77 5.86 19.05
C ASP A 122 18.74 5.20 18.10
N GLN A 123 18.59 3.87 18.18
CA GLN A 123 17.54 3.17 17.44
C GLN A 123 16.13 3.61 17.87
N PHE A 124 15.90 3.80 19.17
CA PHE A 124 14.62 4.30 19.68
C PHE A 124 14.28 5.70 19.15
N GLU A 125 15.25 6.62 19.13
CA GLU A 125 15.07 7.97 18.59
C GLU A 125 14.74 7.93 17.08
N GLU A 126 15.40 7.07 16.30
CA GLU A 126 15.09 6.86 14.88
C GLU A 126 13.65 6.36 14.68
N MET A 127 13.25 5.32 15.41
CA MET A 127 11.89 4.77 15.34
C MET A 127 10.82 5.78 15.79
N LEU A 128 11.12 6.58 16.82
CA LEU A 128 10.22 7.63 17.31
C LEU A 128 10.04 8.73 16.27
N ASN A 129 11.12 9.16 15.60
CA ASN A 129 11.05 10.15 14.53
C ASN A 129 10.16 9.66 13.38
N VAL A 130 10.32 8.42 12.93
CA VAL A 130 9.47 7.80 11.91
C VAL A 130 8.00 7.74 12.36
N ALA A 131 7.74 7.37 13.62
CA ALA A 131 6.39 7.36 14.17
C ALA A 131 5.74 8.76 14.21
N CYS A 132 6.51 9.80 14.56
CA CYS A 132 6.06 11.19 14.53
C CYS A 132 5.77 11.67 13.11
N GLU A 133 6.62 11.35 12.13
CA GLU A 133 6.36 11.65 10.71
C GLU A 133 5.10 10.95 10.21
N ASN A 134 4.92 9.67 10.53
CA ASN A 134 3.69 8.94 10.22
C ASN A 134 2.46 9.59 10.85
N SER A 135 2.58 10.09 12.09
CA SER A 135 1.49 10.84 12.75
C SER A 135 1.14 12.14 12.03
N ARG A 136 2.13 12.86 11.49
CA ARG A 136 1.88 14.06 10.68
C ARG A 136 1.18 13.70 9.39
N ASN A 137 1.63 12.63 8.73
CA ASN A 137 1.04 12.14 7.49
C ASN A 137 -0.45 11.85 7.69
N ILE A 138 -0.84 11.18 8.78
CA ILE A 138 -2.25 10.93 9.13
C ILE A 138 -3.09 12.22 9.21
N LEU A 139 -2.51 13.30 9.75
CA LEU A 139 -3.20 14.58 9.93
C LEU A 139 -3.18 15.46 8.68
N SER A 140 -2.20 15.28 7.78
CA SER A 140 -2.03 16.06 6.57
C SER A 140 -2.64 15.43 5.31
N SER A 141 -2.81 14.11 5.29
CA SER A 141 -3.50 13.44 4.21
C SER A 141 -5.00 13.60 4.43
N GLU A 142 -5.69 14.31 3.54
CA GLU A 142 -7.08 13.91 3.27
C GLU A 142 -7.04 12.40 2.98
N PRO A 143 -7.94 11.59 3.57
CA PRO A 143 -7.96 10.16 3.27
C PRO A 143 -7.97 10.01 1.76
N THR A 144 -6.91 9.41 1.22
CA THR A 144 -6.90 9.07 -0.19
C THR A 144 -8.16 8.25 -0.44
N ALA A 145 -8.77 8.39 -1.62
CA ALA A 145 -9.97 7.63 -1.99
C ALA A 145 -9.73 6.10 -2.01
N PHE A 146 -8.56 5.64 -1.57
CA PHE A 146 -8.09 4.27 -1.57
C PHE A 146 -7.40 3.78 -0.29
N HIS A 147 -7.51 4.49 0.83
CA HIS A 147 -6.84 4.12 2.10
C HIS A 147 -7.27 2.77 2.72
N THR A 148 -8.40 2.18 2.32
CA THR A 148 -8.86 0.86 2.80
C THR A 148 -8.58 -0.30 1.83
N LEU A 149 -7.97 0.00 0.68
CA LEU A 149 -7.59 -0.98 -0.33
C LEU A 149 -6.65 -2.04 0.28
N LYS A 150 -7.05 -3.32 0.17
CA LYS A 150 -6.31 -4.43 0.79
C LYS A 150 -5.31 -5.03 -0.19
N ILE A 151 -4.05 -4.60 -0.10
CA ILE A 151 -2.95 -5.13 -0.91
C ILE A 151 -2.15 -6.13 -0.08
N GLY A 152 -2.10 -7.39 -0.52
CA GLY A 152 -1.46 -8.47 0.25
C GLY A 152 -0.01 -8.72 -0.10
N ALA A 153 0.40 -8.48 -1.35
CA ALA A 153 1.79 -8.62 -1.74
C ALA A 153 2.16 -7.71 -2.91
N LEU A 154 3.47 -7.47 -3.05
CA LEU A 154 4.07 -6.77 -4.17
C LEU A 154 5.25 -7.59 -4.70
N GLN A 155 5.15 -8.05 -5.93
CA GLN A 155 6.32 -8.47 -6.70
C GLN A 155 6.92 -7.24 -7.37
N LYS A 156 8.05 -6.78 -6.82
CA LYS A 156 8.72 -5.54 -7.22
C LYS A 156 9.08 -5.50 -8.71
N THR A 157 9.46 -6.64 -9.30
CA THR A 157 9.79 -6.71 -10.73
C THR A 157 9.40 -8.08 -11.30
N THR A 158 8.83 -8.05 -12.50
CA THR A 158 8.48 -9.21 -13.32
C THR A 158 8.71 -8.87 -14.78
N ILE A 159 9.04 -9.89 -15.58
CA ILE A 159 9.15 -9.80 -17.04
C ILE A 159 8.18 -10.76 -17.73
N THR A 160 7.39 -11.50 -16.95
CA THR A 160 6.50 -12.57 -17.43
C THR A 160 5.04 -12.24 -17.27
N ASP A 161 4.67 -11.42 -16.29
CA ASP A 161 3.25 -11.24 -15.95
C ASP A 161 2.58 -10.18 -16.83
N TYR A 162 3.35 -9.31 -17.47
CA TYR A 162 2.88 -8.34 -18.47
C TYR A 162 3.56 -8.65 -19.81
N PRO A 163 2.81 -9.09 -20.85
CA PRO A 163 3.36 -9.33 -22.18
C PRO A 163 4.14 -8.12 -22.72
N GLY A 164 5.43 -8.32 -23.00
CA GLY A 164 6.29 -7.31 -23.62
C GLY A 164 6.71 -6.14 -22.72
N LYS A 165 6.50 -6.20 -21.40
CA LYS A 165 6.83 -5.12 -20.45
C LYS A 165 7.59 -5.62 -19.23
N VAL A 166 8.54 -4.82 -18.75
CA VAL A 166 9.10 -4.98 -17.40
C VAL A 166 8.12 -4.33 -16.42
N ALA A 167 7.51 -5.12 -15.54
CA ALA A 167 6.41 -4.64 -14.69
C ALA A 167 6.63 -4.91 -13.20
N ALA A 168 5.79 -4.35 -12.34
CA ALA A 168 5.57 -4.83 -10.98
C ALA A 168 4.18 -5.48 -10.88
N THR A 169 4.03 -6.52 -10.05
CA THR A 169 2.73 -7.16 -9.82
C THR A 169 2.23 -6.85 -8.42
N ILE A 170 1.08 -6.20 -8.33
CA ILE A 170 0.35 -5.89 -7.09
C ILE A 170 -0.70 -6.98 -6.89
N TYR A 171 -0.65 -7.67 -5.75
CA TYR A 171 -1.60 -8.71 -5.41
C TYR A 171 -2.61 -8.19 -4.39
N THR A 172 -3.86 -8.01 -4.80
CA THR A 172 -4.98 -7.65 -3.93
C THR A 172 -5.41 -8.85 -3.08
N ALA A 173 -5.91 -8.59 -1.87
CA ALA A 173 -6.43 -9.63 -0.99
C ALA A 173 -7.96 -9.73 -1.06
N GLY A 174 -8.50 -10.93 -0.88
CA GLY A 174 -9.91 -11.24 -0.98
C GLY A 174 -10.29 -11.73 -2.37
N CYS A 175 -11.02 -12.86 -2.42
CA CYS A 175 -11.56 -13.42 -3.65
C CYS A 175 -12.95 -14.01 -3.37
N ASN A 176 -13.85 -13.88 -4.33
CA ASN A 176 -15.20 -14.47 -4.28
C ASN A 176 -15.21 -15.93 -4.77
N MET A 177 -14.11 -16.41 -5.35
CA MET A 177 -13.92 -17.81 -5.75
C MET A 177 -12.94 -18.52 -4.80
N LYS A 178 -13.03 -19.85 -4.75
CA LYS A 178 -12.17 -20.75 -3.97
C LYS A 178 -11.65 -21.87 -4.87
N CYS A 179 -11.02 -21.48 -5.98
CA CYS A 179 -10.55 -22.41 -6.99
C CYS A 179 -9.62 -23.45 -6.34
N PRO A 180 -9.87 -24.77 -6.48
CA PRO A 180 -9.02 -25.81 -5.88
C PRO A 180 -7.52 -25.66 -6.17
N PHE A 181 -7.18 -25.18 -7.36
CA PHE A 181 -5.82 -24.97 -7.86
C PHE A 181 -5.27 -23.55 -7.61
N CYS A 182 -5.92 -22.72 -6.81
CA CYS A 182 -5.43 -21.36 -6.51
C CYS A 182 -4.11 -21.42 -5.76
N ASN A 183 -3.05 -20.83 -6.31
CA ASN A 183 -1.70 -20.76 -5.74
C ASN A 183 -1.54 -19.63 -4.69
N GLN A 184 -2.61 -18.90 -4.40
CA GLN A 184 -2.62 -17.73 -3.53
C GLN A 184 -3.59 -17.96 -2.35
N LYS A 185 -3.53 -19.13 -1.70
CA LYS A 185 -4.45 -19.50 -0.62
C LYS A 185 -4.54 -18.43 0.48
N ASP A 186 -3.44 -17.76 0.81
CA ASP A 186 -3.38 -16.75 1.88
C ASP A 186 -4.03 -15.41 1.49
N LEU A 187 -4.27 -15.18 0.20
CA LEU A 187 -5.07 -14.04 -0.29
C LEU A 187 -6.57 -14.38 -0.37
N VAL A 188 -6.93 -15.67 -0.35
CA VAL A 188 -8.33 -16.15 -0.36
C VAL A 188 -8.82 -16.39 1.07
N PHE A 189 -8.04 -17.13 1.86
CA PHE A 189 -8.27 -17.43 3.27
C PHE A 189 -7.37 -16.54 4.13
N ILE A 190 -7.74 -15.26 4.18
CA ILE A 190 -6.94 -14.23 4.83
C ILE A 190 -6.72 -14.57 6.32
N PRO A 191 -5.46 -14.75 6.77
CA PRO A 191 -5.14 -15.00 8.17
C PRO A 191 -5.59 -13.88 9.11
N GLU A 192 -5.83 -14.22 10.38
CA GLU A 192 -6.02 -13.20 11.42
C GLU A 192 -4.76 -12.33 11.53
N LYS A 193 -4.92 -11.01 11.68
CA LYS A 193 -3.82 -10.01 11.74
C LYS A 193 -2.94 -9.95 10.48
N TYR A 194 -3.49 -10.31 9.33
CA TYR A 194 -2.77 -10.14 8.07
C TYR A 194 -2.36 -8.68 7.86
N ARG A 195 -1.08 -8.46 7.54
CA ARG A 195 -0.51 -7.13 7.34
C ARG A 195 -0.57 -6.76 5.87
N TYR A 196 -1.44 -5.83 5.52
CA TYR A 196 -1.52 -5.27 4.18
C TYR A 196 -0.39 -4.26 3.94
N ILE A 197 0.02 -4.17 2.67
CA ILE A 197 0.86 -3.07 2.17
C ILE A 197 -0.07 -1.89 1.90
N THR A 198 0.35 -0.69 2.30
CA THR A 198 -0.47 0.50 2.07
C THR A 198 -0.39 0.94 0.60
N PRO A 199 -1.46 1.52 0.02
CA PRO A 199 -1.41 2.13 -1.31
C PRO A 199 -0.31 3.18 -1.44
N GLU A 200 -0.06 3.95 -0.39
CA GLU A 200 0.97 4.99 -0.34
C GLU A 200 2.38 4.40 -0.45
N GLU A 201 2.65 3.27 0.22
CA GLU A 201 3.90 2.52 0.06
C GLU A 201 4.08 2.02 -1.39
N ILE A 202 3.00 1.55 -2.02
CA ILE A 202 3.05 1.13 -3.42
C ILE A 202 3.32 2.30 -4.37
N LEU A 203 2.60 3.42 -4.21
CA LEU A 203 2.79 4.61 -5.06
C LEU A 203 4.19 5.20 -4.88
N SER A 204 4.71 5.24 -3.65
CA SER A 204 6.09 5.65 -3.37
C SER A 204 7.10 4.74 -4.07
N TYR A 205 6.90 3.41 -4.00
CA TYR A 205 7.73 2.46 -4.72
C TYR A 205 7.68 2.67 -6.24
N LEU A 206 6.49 2.80 -6.82
CA LEU A 206 6.31 3.02 -8.25
C LEU A 206 6.98 4.33 -8.69
N ASN A 207 6.77 5.43 -7.96
CA ASN A 207 7.40 6.71 -8.27
C ASN A 207 8.94 6.61 -8.31
N GLN A 208 9.56 5.88 -7.37
CA GLN A 208 11.01 5.62 -7.38
C GLN A 208 11.51 4.77 -8.57
N ARG A 209 10.60 4.07 -9.24
CA ARG A 209 10.88 3.17 -10.38
C ARG A 209 10.42 3.75 -11.71
N SER A 210 10.04 5.02 -11.74
CA SER A 210 9.70 5.71 -12.97
C SER A 210 10.88 5.65 -13.95
N GLY A 211 10.61 5.23 -15.20
CA GLY A 211 11.63 5.01 -16.23
C GLY A 211 12.39 3.68 -16.17
N LEU A 212 12.18 2.84 -15.14
CA LEU A 212 12.74 1.48 -15.06
C LEU A 212 11.69 0.39 -15.29
N LEU A 213 10.46 0.62 -14.83
CA LEU A 213 9.32 -0.24 -15.09
C LEU A 213 8.47 0.38 -16.21
N ASP A 214 7.93 -0.46 -17.08
CA ASP A 214 7.05 -0.08 -18.20
C ASP A 214 5.56 -0.21 -17.83
N GLY A 215 5.24 -0.99 -16.80
CA GLY A 215 3.86 -1.25 -16.41
C GLY A 215 3.66 -1.85 -15.03
N VAL A 216 2.38 -2.01 -14.69
CA VAL A 216 1.92 -2.56 -13.41
C VAL A 216 0.83 -3.59 -13.70
N VAL A 217 0.95 -4.78 -13.10
CA VAL A 217 -0.06 -5.83 -13.14
C VAL A 217 -0.85 -5.78 -11.83
N ILE A 218 -2.17 -5.65 -11.92
CA ILE A 218 -3.09 -5.78 -10.79
C ILE A 218 -3.67 -7.19 -10.81
N SER A 219 -3.31 -8.00 -9.82
CA SER A 219 -3.69 -9.41 -9.69
C SER A 219 -3.99 -9.75 -8.21
N GLY A 220 -3.84 -11.01 -7.80
CA GLY A 220 -4.05 -11.45 -6.42
C GLY A 220 -5.26 -12.35 -6.25
N GLY A 221 -6.17 -11.96 -5.37
CA GLY A 221 -7.48 -12.59 -5.20
C GLY A 221 -8.40 -12.26 -6.38
N GLU A 222 -9.41 -11.42 -6.16
CA GLU A 222 -10.17 -10.79 -7.24
C GLU A 222 -10.09 -9.27 -7.09
N PRO A 223 -9.25 -8.58 -7.91
CA PRO A 223 -9.07 -7.14 -7.78
C PRO A 223 -10.37 -6.35 -7.81
N LEU A 224 -11.31 -6.71 -8.68
CA LEU A 224 -12.56 -5.97 -8.87
C LEU A 224 -13.54 -6.10 -7.68
N LEU A 225 -13.22 -6.87 -6.65
CA LEU A 225 -13.99 -6.83 -5.39
C LEU A 225 -13.68 -5.60 -4.53
N GLN A 226 -12.55 -4.96 -4.75
CA GLN A 226 -12.15 -3.77 -3.99
C GLN A 226 -12.89 -2.54 -4.54
N GLU A 227 -13.63 -1.81 -3.71
CA GLU A 227 -14.32 -0.57 -4.13
C GLU A 227 -13.34 0.51 -4.57
N GLU A 228 -12.22 0.59 -3.86
CA GLU A 228 -11.26 1.68 -4.04
C GLU A 228 -10.19 1.40 -5.10
N LEU A 229 -10.33 0.32 -5.88
CA LEU A 229 -9.33 -0.04 -6.88
C LEU A 229 -9.26 0.99 -8.03
N ILE A 230 -10.40 1.47 -8.51
CA ILE A 230 -10.47 2.40 -9.64
C ILE A 230 -9.70 3.71 -9.36
N PRO A 231 -9.95 4.44 -8.25
CA PRO A 231 -9.18 5.64 -7.96
C PRO A 231 -7.68 5.36 -7.75
N PHE A 232 -7.33 4.19 -7.22
CA PHE A 232 -5.92 3.77 -7.11
C PHE A 232 -5.26 3.54 -8.48
N ILE A 233 -5.95 2.89 -9.43
CA ILE A 233 -5.45 2.71 -10.80
C ILE A 233 -5.26 4.07 -11.50
N ARG A 234 -6.15 5.04 -11.27
CA ARG A 234 -5.97 6.42 -11.81
C ARG A 234 -4.64 7.03 -11.37
N GLN A 235 -4.28 6.89 -10.09
CA GLN A 235 -2.97 7.34 -9.60
C GLN A 235 -1.79 6.59 -10.25
N ILE A 236 -1.92 5.29 -10.49
CA ILE A 236 -0.89 4.52 -11.22
C ILE A 236 -0.73 5.03 -12.67
N LYS A 237 -1.85 5.33 -13.35
CA LYS A 237 -1.84 5.88 -14.72
C LYS A 237 -1.24 7.29 -14.76
N GLU A 238 -1.48 8.13 -13.75
CA GLU A 238 -0.87 9.46 -13.60
C GLU A 238 0.67 9.39 -13.51
N LEU A 239 1.22 8.32 -12.92
CA LEU A 239 2.66 8.06 -12.89
C LEU A 239 3.24 7.60 -14.25
N GLY A 240 2.39 7.39 -15.27
CA GLY A 240 2.80 7.05 -16.64
C GLY A 240 2.92 5.54 -16.92
N TYR A 241 2.46 4.68 -16.02
CA TYR A 241 2.51 3.23 -16.21
C TYR A 241 1.42 2.70 -17.13
N ALA A 242 1.76 1.68 -17.94
CA ALA A 242 0.74 0.82 -18.54
C ALA A 242 0.18 -0.15 -17.48
N VAL A 243 -1.13 -0.38 -17.47
CA VAL A 243 -1.79 -1.20 -16.46
C VAL A 243 -2.35 -2.46 -17.10
N LYS A 244 -2.02 -3.61 -16.51
CA LYS A 244 -2.64 -4.91 -16.83
C LYS A 244 -3.51 -5.35 -15.67
N LEU A 245 -4.72 -5.80 -15.97
CA LEU A 245 -5.65 -6.37 -15.00
C LEU A 245 -5.78 -7.88 -15.19
N ASP A 246 -5.56 -8.64 -14.13
CA ASP A 246 -5.91 -10.06 -14.05
C ASP A 246 -7.20 -10.19 -13.22
N THR A 247 -8.26 -10.74 -13.81
CA THR A 247 -9.57 -10.87 -13.16
C THR A 247 -10.24 -12.20 -13.49
N ASN A 248 -11.04 -12.72 -12.57
CA ASN A 248 -11.92 -13.86 -12.76
C ASN A 248 -13.24 -13.49 -13.49
N GLY A 249 -13.48 -12.20 -13.77
CA GLY A 249 -14.57 -11.77 -14.64
C GLY A 249 -15.95 -11.65 -14.02
N THR A 250 -16.07 -11.75 -12.70
CA THR A 250 -17.39 -11.75 -12.02
C THR A 250 -17.96 -10.37 -11.71
N ASN A 251 -17.15 -9.31 -11.76
CA ASN A 251 -17.61 -7.94 -11.53
C ASN A 251 -17.59 -7.11 -12.82
N ASN A 252 -18.63 -7.26 -13.63
CA ASN A 252 -18.73 -6.64 -14.94
C ASN A 252 -18.90 -5.12 -14.89
N GLU A 253 -19.55 -4.59 -13.86
CA GLU A 253 -19.78 -3.14 -13.71
C GLU A 253 -18.44 -2.41 -13.60
N LYS A 254 -17.58 -2.84 -12.66
CA LYS A 254 -16.26 -2.22 -12.50
C LYS A 254 -15.34 -2.51 -13.68
N LEU A 255 -15.42 -3.69 -14.29
CA LEU A 255 -14.69 -3.98 -15.52
C LEU A 255 -15.10 -3.00 -16.63
N GLY A 256 -16.41 -2.77 -16.82
CA GLY A 256 -16.94 -1.82 -17.79
C GLY A 256 -16.41 -0.41 -17.56
N VAL A 257 -16.42 0.08 -16.31
CA VAL A 257 -15.87 1.40 -15.97
C VAL A 257 -14.37 1.51 -16.32
N LEU A 258 -13.57 0.49 -15.98
CA LEU A 258 -12.14 0.48 -16.31
C LEU A 258 -11.88 0.52 -17.82
N LEU A 259 -12.71 -0.17 -18.60
CA LEU A 259 -12.61 -0.22 -20.06
C LEU A 259 -13.06 1.11 -20.70
N GLU A 260 -14.21 1.65 -20.26
CA GLU A 260 -14.77 2.90 -20.76
C GLU A 260 -13.85 4.10 -20.48
N GLU A 261 -13.27 4.15 -19.29
CA GLU A 261 -12.33 5.20 -18.91
C GLU A 261 -10.89 4.97 -19.45
N GLY A 262 -10.61 3.84 -20.11
CA GLY A 262 -9.28 3.52 -20.63
C GLY A 262 -8.21 3.39 -19.53
N LEU A 263 -8.60 2.91 -18.35
CA LEU A 263 -7.72 2.78 -17.18
C LEU A 263 -6.86 1.52 -17.20
N VAL A 264 -7.20 0.56 -18.06
CA VAL A 264 -6.44 -0.67 -18.27
C VAL A 264 -6.01 -0.77 -19.73
N ASP A 265 -4.75 -1.14 -19.95
CA ASP A 265 -4.18 -1.29 -21.30
C ASP A 265 -4.19 -2.77 -21.74
N PHE A 266 -4.23 -3.69 -20.78
CA PHE A 266 -4.32 -5.13 -21.03
C PHE A 266 -5.23 -5.83 -20.01
N VAL A 267 -6.05 -6.79 -20.44
CA VAL A 267 -6.87 -7.62 -19.53
C VAL A 267 -6.59 -9.11 -19.73
N SER A 268 -6.24 -9.82 -18.67
CA SER A 268 -6.23 -11.28 -18.62
C SER A 268 -7.50 -11.76 -17.91
N LEU A 269 -8.45 -12.29 -18.69
CA LEU A 269 -9.67 -12.89 -18.15
C LEU A 269 -9.48 -14.38 -17.89
N ASP A 270 -9.61 -14.78 -16.63
CA ASP A 270 -9.45 -16.17 -16.22
C ASP A 270 -10.70 -17.03 -16.52
N MET A 271 -10.60 -17.90 -17.52
CA MET A 271 -11.60 -18.89 -17.88
C MET A 271 -11.37 -20.19 -17.09
N LYS A 272 -12.14 -20.38 -16.01
CA LYS A 272 -11.88 -21.46 -15.04
C LYS A 272 -12.23 -22.86 -15.55
N ASN A 273 -13.27 -23.03 -16.37
CA ASN A 273 -13.58 -24.28 -17.09
C ASN A 273 -14.71 -24.07 -18.11
N SER A 274 -15.17 -25.15 -18.75
CA SER A 274 -16.44 -25.24 -19.49
C SER A 274 -17.64 -24.90 -18.59
N ALA A 275 -18.75 -24.47 -19.19
CA ALA A 275 -19.91 -23.95 -18.45
C ALA A 275 -20.50 -24.98 -17.46
N GLU A 276 -20.41 -26.27 -17.77
CA GLU A 276 -20.89 -27.39 -16.95
C GLU A 276 -19.94 -27.72 -15.79
N LYS A 277 -18.63 -27.47 -15.94
CA LYS A 277 -17.60 -27.76 -14.92
C LYS A 277 -17.07 -26.52 -14.20
N TYR A 278 -17.60 -25.36 -14.50
CA TYR A 278 -17.21 -24.11 -13.87
C TYR A 278 -17.39 -24.11 -12.33
N PRO A 279 -18.46 -24.67 -11.72
CA PRO A 279 -18.61 -24.69 -10.27
C PRO A 279 -17.50 -25.52 -9.61
N LEU A 280 -17.13 -26.64 -10.24
CA LEU A 280 -16.08 -27.56 -9.77
C LEU A 280 -14.72 -26.84 -9.64
N THR A 281 -14.42 -25.94 -10.58
CA THR A 281 -13.12 -25.25 -10.66
C THR A 281 -13.09 -23.88 -10.01
N SER A 282 -14.23 -23.23 -9.85
CA SER A 282 -14.35 -21.94 -9.13
C SER A 282 -14.53 -22.12 -7.62
N GLY A 283 -14.90 -23.32 -7.16
CA GLY A 283 -15.21 -23.59 -5.75
C GLY A 283 -16.54 -22.98 -5.28
N LEU A 284 -17.41 -22.61 -6.23
CA LEU A 284 -18.75 -22.07 -5.98
C LEU A 284 -19.79 -23.20 -5.88
N LYS A 285 -20.90 -22.94 -5.18
CA LYS A 285 -21.91 -23.96 -4.86
C LYS A 285 -23.04 -24.09 -5.88
N SER A 286 -23.21 -23.15 -6.82
CA SER A 286 -24.33 -23.20 -7.78
C SER A 286 -24.02 -22.64 -9.18
N ASP A 287 -24.66 -23.23 -10.19
CA ASP A 287 -24.53 -22.91 -11.62
C ASP A 287 -25.06 -21.52 -12.03
N VAL A 288 -25.95 -20.95 -11.21
CA VAL A 288 -26.72 -19.74 -11.54
C VAL A 288 -25.90 -18.47 -11.30
N GLU A 289 -24.89 -18.51 -10.43
CA GLU A 289 -24.18 -17.32 -9.94
C GLU A 289 -23.10 -16.77 -10.89
N TYR A 290 -22.67 -17.51 -11.94
CA TYR A 290 -21.52 -17.11 -12.77
C TYR A 290 -21.75 -17.11 -14.29
N LYS A 291 -22.74 -17.85 -14.82
CA LYS A 291 -22.91 -17.95 -16.28
C LYS A 291 -23.12 -16.59 -16.92
N HIS A 292 -23.93 -15.75 -16.30
CA HIS A 292 -24.22 -14.41 -16.79
C HIS A 292 -23.02 -13.45 -16.64
N PRO A 293 -22.34 -13.36 -15.47
CA PRO A 293 -21.16 -12.49 -15.36
C PRO A 293 -20.00 -12.84 -16.30
N ILE A 294 -19.68 -14.12 -16.48
CA ILE A 294 -18.54 -14.49 -17.33
C ILE A 294 -18.84 -14.18 -18.81
N SER A 295 -20.04 -14.50 -19.29
CA SER A 295 -20.44 -14.15 -20.66
C SER A 295 -20.42 -12.64 -20.90
N GLU A 296 -20.82 -11.87 -19.88
CA GLU A 296 -20.81 -10.42 -19.92
C GLU A 296 -19.38 -9.87 -20.04
N SER A 297 -18.44 -10.39 -19.25
CA SER A 297 -17.02 -10.00 -19.33
C SER A 297 -16.41 -10.33 -20.69
N VAL A 298 -16.71 -11.51 -21.25
CA VAL A 298 -16.28 -11.87 -22.61
C VAL A 298 -16.82 -10.86 -23.63
N ARG A 299 -18.12 -10.51 -23.54
CA ARG A 299 -18.73 -9.53 -24.45
C ARG A 299 -18.07 -8.16 -24.33
N LEU A 300 -17.85 -7.66 -23.11
CA LEU A 300 -17.22 -6.37 -22.85
C LEU A 300 -15.81 -6.30 -23.48
N LEU A 301 -15.00 -7.34 -23.33
CA LEU A 301 -13.65 -7.37 -23.89
C LEU A 301 -13.64 -7.42 -25.43
N GLN A 302 -14.63 -8.10 -26.03
CA GLN A 302 -14.82 -8.11 -27.48
C GLN A 302 -15.32 -6.76 -28.02
N GLU A 303 -16.11 -6.02 -27.25
CA GLU A 303 -16.70 -4.73 -27.62
C GLU A 303 -15.70 -3.56 -27.53
N TYR A 304 -15.00 -3.43 -26.40
CA TYR A 304 -14.14 -2.27 -26.11
C TYR A 304 -12.75 -2.33 -26.78
N LYS A 305 -12.41 -3.44 -27.45
CA LYS A 305 -11.13 -3.64 -28.19
C LYS A 305 -9.85 -3.32 -27.40
N VAL A 306 -9.90 -3.42 -26.07
CA VAL A 306 -8.68 -3.44 -25.24
C VAL A 306 -7.84 -4.67 -25.61
N GLU A 307 -6.52 -4.59 -25.48
CA GLU A 307 -5.69 -5.79 -25.61
C GLU A 307 -6.07 -6.78 -24.50
N HIS A 308 -6.34 -8.03 -24.86
CA HIS A 308 -6.79 -9.01 -23.87
C HIS A 308 -6.43 -10.44 -24.26
N GLU A 309 -6.38 -11.28 -23.24
CA GLU A 309 -6.27 -12.72 -23.36
C GLU A 309 -7.33 -13.39 -22.50
N PHE A 310 -7.80 -14.55 -22.97
CA PHE A 310 -8.50 -15.49 -22.12
C PHE A 310 -7.48 -16.51 -21.62
N LYS A 311 -7.52 -16.86 -20.34
CA LYS A 311 -6.49 -17.73 -19.72
C LYS A 311 -7.13 -18.85 -18.94
N THR A 312 -6.66 -20.09 -19.13
CA THR A 312 -7.07 -21.24 -18.32
C THR A 312 -5.86 -21.89 -17.70
N THR A 313 -5.87 -22.06 -16.37
CA THR A 313 -4.90 -22.93 -15.68
C THR A 313 -5.36 -24.38 -15.84
N VAL A 314 -4.61 -25.17 -16.60
CA VAL A 314 -4.96 -26.53 -16.98
C VAL A 314 -4.44 -27.51 -15.92
N VAL A 315 -5.38 -28.27 -15.35
CA VAL A 315 -5.19 -29.19 -14.21
C VAL A 315 -5.75 -30.56 -14.58
N LYS A 316 -5.01 -31.65 -14.34
CA LYS A 316 -5.36 -33.02 -14.77
C LYS A 316 -6.73 -33.48 -14.30
N GLU A 317 -7.08 -33.16 -13.07
CA GLU A 317 -8.31 -33.60 -12.43
C GLU A 317 -9.56 -32.87 -12.97
N PHE A 318 -9.38 -31.70 -13.59
CA PHE A 318 -10.49 -30.81 -13.90
C PHE A 318 -10.67 -30.51 -15.39
N HIS A 319 -9.60 -30.61 -16.20
CA HIS A 319 -9.59 -30.14 -17.57
C HIS A 319 -9.25 -31.26 -18.54
N THR A 320 -10.17 -31.52 -19.47
CA THR A 320 -9.92 -32.37 -20.63
C THR A 320 -9.80 -31.53 -21.90
N VAL A 321 -9.28 -32.12 -22.98
CA VAL A 321 -9.26 -31.48 -24.31
C VAL A 321 -10.64 -30.97 -24.73
N ASP A 322 -11.70 -31.76 -24.49
CA ASP A 322 -13.08 -31.38 -24.82
C ASP A 322 -13.53 -30.13 -24.04
N ASP A 323 -13.14 -30.01 -22.77
CA ASP A 323 -13.44 -28.82 -21.96
C ASP A 323 -12.76 -27.58 -22.54
N LEU A 324 -11.48 -27.69 -22.90
CA LEU A 324 -10.73 -26.58 -23.50
C LEU A 324 -11.31 -26.16 -24.86
N ILE A 325 -11.75 -27.12 -25.68
CA ILE A 325 -12.45 -26.84 -26.95
C ILE A 325 -13.78 -26.13 -26.70
N LYS A 326 -14.54 -26.52 -25.67
CA LYS A 326 -15.79 -25.83 -25.29
C LYS A 326 -15.53 -24.40 -24.85
N ILE A 327 -14.48 -24.15 -24.06
CA ILE A 327 -14.08 -22.80 -23.67
C ILE A 327 -13.68 -21.99 -24.89
N ALA A 328 -12.84 -22.55 -25.77
CA ALA A 328 -12.37 -21.90 -27.00
C ALA A 328 -13.54 -21.46 -27.90
N LYS A 329 -14.53 -22.32 -28.10
CA LYS A 329 -15.75 -21.99 -28.84
C LYS A 329 -16.58 -20.89 -28.16
N PHE A 330 -16.60 -20.86 -26.84
CA PHE A 330 -17.35 -19.88 -26.06
C PHE A 330 -16.71 -18.48 -26.12
N ILE A 331 -15.38 -18.38 -26.02
CA ILE A 331 -14.66 -17.10 -26.08
C ILE A 331 -14.56 -16.51 -27.49
N GLY A 332 -14.82 -17.32 -28.52
CA GLY A 332 -14.98 -16.88 -29.91
C GLY A 332 -13.71 -16.98 -30.76
N SER A 333 -13.89 -17.02 -32.08
CA SER A 333 -12.82 -17.33 -33.05
C SER A 333 -11.71 -16.29 -33.15
N ASP A 334 -11.97 -15.04 -32.74
CA ASP A 334 -10.98 -13.96 -32.77
C ASP A 334 -10.11 -13.89 -31.50
N ALA A 335 -10.36 -14.77 -30.53
CA ALA A 335 -9.72 -14.75 -29.22
C ALA A 335 -8.23 -15.14 -29.26
N HIS A 336 -7.45 -14.53 -28.35
CA HIS A 336 -6.16 -15.05 -27.90
C HIS A 336 -6.37 -15.90 -26.66
N TYR A 337 -6.11 -17.21 -26.76
CA TYR A 337 -6.32 -18.16 -25.67
C TYR A 337 -5.00 -18.67 -25.10
N VAL A 338 -4.77 -18.44 -23.82
CA VAL A 338 -3.59 -18.91 -23.08
C VAL A 338 -3.94 -20.16 -22.29
N LEU A 339 -3.23 -21.26 -22.57
CA LEU A 339 -3.25 -22.46 -21.74
C LEU A 339 -2.04 -22.43 -20.80
N GLN A 340 -2.31 -22.19 -19.52
CA GLN A 340 -1.30 -22.13 -18.47
C GLN A 340 -1.19 -23.50 -17.80
N GLN A 341 0.00 -24.08 -17.79
CA GLN A 341 0.27 -25.32 -17.09
C GLN A 341 0.13 -25.08 -15.58
N PHE A 342 -0.60 -25.96 -14.89
CA PHE A 342 -0.67 -25.93 -13.44
C PHE A 342 0.71 -26.16 -12.80
N VAL A 343 0.99 -25.41 -11.73
CA VAL A 343 2.18 -25.58 -10.90
C VAL A 343 1.69 -25.81 -9.48
N SER A 344 2.09 -26.95 -8.90
CA SER A 344 1.82 -27.24 -7.50
C SER A 344 2.78 -26.47 -6.59
N SER A 345 2.30 -26.03 -5.43
CA SER A 345 3.09 -25.34 -4.41
C SER A 345 2.43 -25.51 -3.04
N ASP A 346 3.18 -25.19 -1.98
CA ASP A 346 2.65 -25.18 -0.61
C ASP A 346 1.50 -24.17 -0.40
N SER A 347 1.34 -23.23 -1.33
CA SER A 347 0.32 -22.19 -1.32
C SER A 347 -0.92 -22.55 -2.14
N VAL A 348 -0.98 -23.77 -2.71
CA VAL A 348 -2.20 -24.28 -3.36
C VAL A 348 -3.28 -24.63 -2.33
N ILE A 349 -4.55 -24.38 -2.65
CA ILE A 349 -5.70 -24.72 -1.79
C ILE A 349 -5.87 -26.25 -1.65
N GLN A 350 -5.87 -27.01 -2.75
CA GLN A 350 -5.89 -28.47 -2.75
C GLN A 350 -4.54 -29.03 -3.23
N PRO A 351 -3.75 -29.67 -2.36
CA PRO A 351 -2.38 -30.10 -2.69
C PRO A 351 -2.33 -31.30 -3.65
N ASP A 352 -3.36 -32.15 -3.67
CA ASP A 352 -3.38 -33.42 -4.42
C ASP A 352 -3.79 -33.25 -5.91
N LEU A 353 -3.34 -32.17 -6.55
CA LEU A 353 -3.62 -31.85 -7.95
C LEU A 353 -2.37 -32.02 -8.82
N HIS A 354 -2.57 -32.41 -10.08
CA HIS A 354 -1.45 -32.74 -10.97
C HIS A 354 -1.42 -31.88 -12.24
N ALA A 355 -0.19 -31.56 -12.66
CA ALA A 355 0.08 -30.90 -13.93
C ALA A 355 0.09 -31.91 -15.08
N TYR A 356 -0.38 -31.49 -16.26
CA TYR A 356 -0.04 -32.11 -17.55
C TYR A 356 1.44 -31.96 -17.85
N THR A 357 2.06 -32.90 -18.55
CA THR A 357 3.43 -32.75 -19.06
C THR A 357 3.48 -31.68 -20.15
N ALA A 358 4.68 -31.22 -20.50
CA ALA A 358 4.84 -30.26 -21.59
C ALA A 358 4.32 -30.83 -22.92
N GLU A 359 4.54 -32.12 -23.18
CA GLU A 359 4.04 -32.82 -24.37
C GLU A 359 2.51 -32.89 -24.38
N GLU A 360 1.88 -33.27 -23.26
CA GLU A 360 0.43 -33.30 -23.12
C GLU A 360 -0.17 -31.90 -23.37
N MET A 361 0.45 -30.84 -22.83
CA MET A 361 0.02 -29.46 -23.07
C MET A 361 0.14 -29.04 -24.56
N VAL A 362 1.18 -29.48 -25.26
CA VAL A 362 1.36 -29.25 -26.70
C VAL A 362 0.28 -29.95 -27.52
N GLU A 363 -0.11 -31.16 -27.15
CA GLU A 363 -1.23 -31.88 -27.79
C GLU A 363 -2.55 -31.15 -27.56
N MET A 364 -2.81 -30.68 -26.34
CA MET A 364 -4.00 -29.88 -26.02
C MET A 364 -4.05 -28.59 -26.83
N LYS A 365 -2.92 -27.87 -26.96
CA LYS A 365 -2.81 -26.68 -27.81
C LYS A 365 -3.27 -26.96 -29.23
N LYS A 366 -2.71 -27.99 -29.87
CA LYS A 366 -3.04 -28.38 -31.26
C LYS A 366 -4.52 -28.69 -31.45
N ALA A 367 -5.16 -29.30 -30.44
CA ALA A 367 -6.59 -29.59 -30.50
C ALA A 367 -7.47 -28.34 -30.39
N VAL A 368 -6.99 -27.28 -29.73
CA VAL A 368 -7.72 -26.04 -29.48
C VAL A 368 -7.50 -24.99 -30.59
N GLU A 369 -6.32 -24.99 -31.22
CA GLU A 369 -5.94 -24.09 -32.31
C GLU A 369 -6.99 -23.87 -33.41
N PRO A 370 -7.77 -24.87 -33.85
CA PRO A 370 -8.77 -24.66 -34.90
C PRO A 370 -9.95 -23.75 -34.51
N TYR A 371 -10.12 -23.42 -33.23
CA TYR A 371 -11.31 -22.73 -32.72
C TYR A 371 -11.11 -21.27 -32.36
N VAL A 372 -9.87 -20.79 -32.29
CA VAL A 372 -9.50 -19.42 -31.87
C VAL A 372 -8.35 -18.89 -32.71
N LYS A 373 -8.11 -17.58 -32.68
CA LYS A 373 -7.13 -16.91 -33.53
C LYS A 373 -5.69 -17.29 -33.16
N THR A 374 -5.40 -17.29 -31.86
CA THR A 374 -4.08 -17.67 -31.34
C THR A 374 -4.24 -18.51 -30.08
N VAL A 375 -3.38 -19.53 -29.96
CA VAL A 375 -3.21 -20.29 -28.72
C VAL A 375 -1.77 -20.18 -28.25
N GLU A 376 -1.58 -19.75 -27.02
CA GLU A 376 -0.27 -19.63 -26.36
C GLU A 376 -0.18 -20.66 -25.22
N LEU A 377 1.00 -21.28 -25.06
CA LEU A 377 1.29 -22.12 -23.89
C LEU A 377 2.15 -21.35 -22.92
N ARG A 378 1.74 -21.34 -21.65
CA ARG A 378 2.59 -20.92 -20.53
C ARG A 378 2.94 -22.13 -19.69
N LEU A 379 4.09 -22.72 -19.99
CA LEU A 379 4.60 -23.87 -19.28
C LEU A 379 5.28 -23.42 -17.97
N ALA A 380 5.25 -24.30 -16.98
CA ALA A 380 6.06 -24.18 -15.78
C ALA A 380 7.54 -24.13 -16.18
N LYS A 381 8.31 -23.29 -15.51
CA LYS A 381 9.77 -23.34 -15.64
C LYS A 381 10.23 -24.66 -15.03
N GLU A 382 11.02 -25.44 -15.76
CA GLU A 382 11.77 -26.54 -15.17
C GLU A 382 12.66 -25.94 -14.07
N VAL A 383 12.49 -26.40 -12.83
CA VAL A 383 13.26 -25.94 -11.66
C VAL A 383 14.52 -26.78 -11.52
#